data_AF-A0A0D2KFX4-F1
#
_entry.id   AF-A0A0D2KFX4-F1
#
_cell.length_a   1.000
_cell.length_b   1.000
_cell.length_c   1.000
_cell.angle_alpha   90.00
_cell.angle_beta   90.00
_cell.angle_gamma   90.00
#
_symmetry.space_group_name_H-M   'P 1'
#
loop_
_entity.id
_entity.type
_entity.pdbx_description
1 polymer ?
#
loop_
_entity_poly.entity_id
_entity_poly.type
_entity_poly.pdbx_seq_one_letter_code
_entity_poly.pdbx_strand_id
1 'polypeptide(L)'
;MATLTPTLPSPHPSTCPPDHLNTRIKVAGVRVFHQGNDLVDAKIILANGSSADIDPKAKYNVATLDYISNGGDGFFDFKEAPSLLLNGNEVGDIMMHDLEKAMPNPIKVPDVTKTRRIINCAADYVSCANPLYAPCCKSKQGASKAAPSPSPKPSARR
;
A
#
# COMPACT_ATOMS: atom_id res chain seq x y z
N MET A 1 -5.25 55.32 -9.24
CA MET A 1 -5.56 54.06 -8.56
C MET A 1 -5.84 53.02 -9.65
N ALA A 2 -5.03 51.96 -9.73
CA ALA A 2 -5.17 50.91 -10.74
C ALA A 2 -5.76 49.66 -10.07
N THR A 3 -6.89 49.20 -10.58
CA THR A 3 -7.58 48.01 -10.10
C THR A 3 -7.08 46.82 -10.92
N LEU A 4 -6.34 45.90 -10.27
CA LEU A 4 -5.93 44.63 -10.86
C LEU A 4 -7.02 43.60 -10.61
N THR A 5 -7.68 43.14 -11.67
CA THR A 5 -8.62 42.02 -11.62
C THR A 5 -7.83 40.71 -11.68
N PRO A 6 -7.92 39.81 -10.69
CA PRO A 6 -7.25 38.52 -10.75
C PRO A 6 -7.97 37.61 -11.75
N THR A 7 -7.29 37.26 -12.84
CA THR A 7 -7.74 36.22 -13.76
C THR A 7 -7.52 34.86 -13.11
N LEU A 8 -8.59 34.15 -12.75
CA LEU A 8 -8.47 32.77 -12.28
C LEU A 8 -7.91 31.89 -13.41
N PRO A 9 -6.93 31.01 -13.14
CA PRO A 9 -6.47 30.04 -14.12
C PRO A 9 -7.61 29.10 -14.50
N SER A 10 -7.74 28.85 -15.81
CA SER A 10 -8.71 27.90 -16.37
C SER A 10 -8.52 26.51 -15.75
N PRO A 11 -9.60 25.78 -15.43
CA PRO A 11 -9.49 24.43 -14.91
C PRO A 11 -8.84 23.52 -15.95
N HIS A 12 -7.67 22.98 -15.64
CA HIS A 12 -7.08 21.92 -16.43
C HIS A 12 -8.02 20.70 -16.39
N PRO A 13 -8.29 20.05 -17.54
CA PRO A 13 -9.01 18.78 -17.55
C PRO A 13 -8.17 17.74 -16.80
N SER A 14 -8.62 17.45 -15.58
CA SER A 14 -8.14 16.34 -14.76
C SER A 14 -8.60 15.03 -15.38
N THR A 15 -7.91 14.57 -16.43
CA THR A 15 -8.00 13.19 -16.88
C THR A 15 -7.08 12.36 -16.00
N CYS A 16 -7.51 12.08 -14.77
CA CYS A 16 -6.97 10.97 -14.01
C CYS A 16 -7.30 9.67 -14.78
N PRO A 17 -6.31 8.89 -15.23
CA PRO A 17 -6.59 7.64 -15.93
C PRO A 17 -7.33 6.66 -15.00
N PRO A 18 -8.25 5.83 -15.53
CA PRO A 18 -9.18 5.02 -14.75
C PRO A 18 -8.56 3.80 -14.02
N ASP A 19 -7.24 3.59 -14.09
CA ASP A 19 -6.57 2.42 -13.50
C ASP A 19 -6.04 2.62 -12.05
N HIS A 20 -6.48 3.66 -11.36
CA HIS A 20 -5.97 4.03 -10.02
C HIS A 20 -6.77 3.46 -8.83
N LEU A 21 -7.45 2.32 -9.00
CA LEU A 21 -7.97 1.54 -7.86
C LEU A 21 -6.87 0.77 -7.10
N ASN A 22 -5.60 0.89 -7.54
CA ASN A 22 -4.43 0.43 -6.81
C ASN A 22 -4.31 1.17 -5.45
N THR A 23 -4.81 0.54 -4.39
CA THR A 23 -4.51 0.76 -2.96
C THR A 23 -3.87 2.10 -2.59
N ARG A 24 -4.70 3.08 -2.19
CA ARG A 24 -4.26 4.39 -1.67
C ARG A 24 -3.81 4.35 -0.21
N ILE A 25 -3.76 3.18 0.41
CA ILE A 25 -3.35 3.03 1.81
C ILE A 25 -1.87 3.39 1.93
N LYS A 26 -1.54 4.26 2.89
CA LYS A 26 -0.15 4.45 3.32
C LYS A 26 0.08 3.58 4.54
N VAL A 27 1.19 2.84 4.55
CA VAL A 27 1.50 1.91 5.63
C VAL A 27 2.84 2.24 6.29
N ALA A 28 2.91 1.98 7.59
CA ALA A 28 4.12 1.94 8.37
C ALA A 28 4.14 0.65 9.21
N GLY A 29 5.32 0.12 9.50
CA GLY A 29 5.47 -1.12 10.27
C GLY A 29 5.10 -2.40 9.51
N VAL A 30 4.51 -2.33 8.31
CA VAL A 30 4.22 -3.49 7.47
C VAL A 30 4.75 -3.30 6.04
N ARG A 31 4.99 -4.44 5.39
CA ARG A 31 5.35 -4.56 3.98
C ARG A 31 4.33 -5.43 3.28
N VAL A 32 3.68 -4.89 2.27
CA VAL A 32 2.58 -5.49 1.51
C VAL A 32 3.06 -5.78 0.10
N PHE A 33 2.79 -6.99 -0.36
CA PHE A 33 3.09 -7.48 -1.70
C PHE A 33 1.76 -7.75 -2.40
N HIS A 34 1.55 -7.15 -3.57
CA HIS A 34 0.29 -7.30 -4.30
C HIS A 34 0.55 -7.47 -5.80
N GLN A 35 -0.42 -8.03 -6.50
CA GLN A 35 -0.42 -8.11 -7.96
C GLN A 35 -1.80 -7.71 -8.47
N GLY A 36 -1.91 -6.54 -9.11
CA GLY A 36 -3.22 -5.94 -9.35
C GLY A 36 -3.95 -5.73 -8.02
N ASN A 37 -5.16 -6.29 -7.92
CA ASN A 37 -6.00 -6.21 -6.73
C ASN A 37 -5.77 -7.35 -5.73
N ASP A 38 -4.94 -8.32 -6.07
CA ASP A 38 -4.72 -9.50 -5.23
C ASP A 38 -3.58 -9.25 -4.22
N LEU A 39 -3.86 -9.51 -2.95
CA LEU A 39 -2.83 -9.58 -1.92
C LEU A 39 -2.01 -10.86 -2.12
N VAL A 40 -0.72 -10.71 -2.38
CA VAL A 40 0.21 -11.83 -2.52
C VAL A 40 0.77 -12.25 -1.17
N ASP A 41 1.20 -11.28 -0.36
CA ASP A 41 1.79 -11.52 0.97
C ASP A 41 1.78 -10.21 1.78
N ALA A 42 1.87 -10.33 3.11
CA ALA A 42 2.06 -9.21 4.03
C ALA A 42 2.99 -9.62 5.17
N LYS A 43 3.95 -8.75 5.48
CA LYS A 43 4.98 -8.98 6.48
C LYS A 43 5.12 -7.81 7.43
N ILE A 44 5.44 -8.08 8.68
CA ILE A 44 5.77 -7.05 9.67
C ILE A 44 7.22 -6.62 9.46
N ILE A 45 7.48 -5.32 9.56
CA ILE A 45 8.83 -4.76 9.54
C ILE A 45 9.31 -4.67 10.99
N LEU A 46 10.38 -5.40 11.31
CA LEU A 46 10.99 -5.39 12.63
C LEU A 46 11.86 -4.15 12.83
N ALA A 47 12.21 -3.84 14.09
CA ALA A 47 13.01 -2.66 14.43
C ALA A 47 14.40 -2.62 13.76
N ASN A 48 14.96 -3.79 13.43
CA ASN A 48 16.22 -3.92 12.70
C ASN A 48 16.06 -3.76 11.16
N GLY A 49 14.85 -3.48 10.67
CA GLY A 49 14.53 -3.30 9.25
C GLY A 49 14.24 -4.60 8.48
N SER A 50 14.41 -5.77 9.09
CA SER A 50 14.04 -7.05 8.47
C SER A 50 12.52 -7.25 8.47
N SER A 51 12.06 -8.32 7.80
CA SER A 51 10.65 -8.70 7.77
C SER A 51 10.38 -10.06 8.40
N ALA A 52 9.24 -10.17 9.07
CA ALA A 52 8.72 -11.42 9.62
C ALA A 52 7.28 -11.66 9.15
N ASP A 53 6.87 -12.92 9.11
CA ASP A 53 5.50 -13.31 8.77
C ASP A 53 4.52 -12.81 9.84
N ILE A 54 3.30 -12.47 9.41
CA ILE A 54 2.19 -12.15 10.31
C ILE A 54 1.68 -13.47 10.89
N ASP A 55 1.68 -13.59 12.22
CA ASP A 55 1.05 -14.73 12.90
C ASP A 55 -0.48 -14.49 12.95
N PRO A 56 -1.29 -15.34 12.29
CA PRO A 56 -2.74 -15.16 12.26
C PRO A 56 -3.41 -15.33 13.63
N LYS A 57 -2.71 -15.87 14.63
CA LYS A 57 -3.22 -16.04 16.00
C LYS A 57 -2.75 -14.92 16.93
N ALA A 58 -1.80 -14.11 16.52
CA ALA A 58 -1.32 -12.99 17.31
C ALA A 58 -2.27 -11.79 17.23
N LYS A 59 -2.19 -10.92 18.22
CA LYS A 59 -2.87 -9.62 18.24
C LYS A 59 -1.87 -8.52 17.94
N TYR A 60 -2.24 -7.60 17.05
CA TYR A 60 -1.40 -6.46 16.66
C TYR A 60 -2.12 -5.16 16.93
N ASN A 61 -1.39 -4.21 17.51
CA ASN A 61 -1.88 -2.85 17.64
C ASN A 61 -1.68 -2.13 16.30
N VAL A 62 -2.75 -1.54 15.77
CA VAL A 62 -2.71 -0.77 14.53
C VAL A 62 -3.10 0.66 14.84
N ALA A 63 -2.21 1.60 14.53
CA ALA A 63 -2.53 3.02 14.56
C ALA A 63 -3.16 3.43 13.23
N THR A 64 -4.30 4.12 13.31
CA THR A 64 -5.04 4.63 12.15
C THR A 64 -5.76 5.93 12.50
N LEU A 65 -6.38 6.57 11.52
CA LEU A 65 -7.24 7.73 11.71
C LEU A 65 -8.60 7.30 12.27
N ASP A 66 -9.23 8.17 13.05
CA ASP A 66 -10.59 8.01 13.55
C ASP A 66 -11.61 7.77 12.41
N TYR A 67 -11.44 8.42 11.27
CA TYR A 67 -12.25 8.18 10.07
C TYR A 67 -12.22 6.71 9.64
N ILE A 68 -11.04 6.10 9.58
CA ILE A 68 -10.86 4.70 9.16
C ILE A 68 -11.32 3.74 10.25
N SER A 69 -11.06 4.04 11.54
CA SER A 69 -11.52 3.19 12.65
C SER A 69 -13.05 3.13 12.75
N ASN A 70 -13.76 4.14 12.24
CA ASN A 70 -15.22 4.18 12.15
C ASN A 70 -15.78 3.57 10.85
N GLY A 71 -14.95 2.97 10.00
CA GLY A 71 -15.38 2.32 8.76
C GLY A 71 -15.41 3.23 7.53
N GLY A 72 -14.77 4.40 7.59
CA GLY A 72 -14.55 5.25 6.42
C GLY A 72 -13.91 4.48 5.27
N ASP A 73 -14.19 4.87 4.02
CA ASP A 73 -13.71 4.22 2.80
C ASP A 73 -13.96 2.70 2.71
N GLY A 74 -14.93 2.16 3.48
CA GLY A 74 -15.28 0.75 3.48
C GLY A 74 -14.44 -0.12 4.41
N PHE A 75 -13.63 0.47 5.30
CA PHE A 75 -12.81 -0.24 6.29
C PHE A 75 -13.61 -0.75 7.50
N PHE A 76 -14.74 -1.44 7.26
CA PHE A 76 -15.67 -1.88 8.31
C PHE A 76 -15.05 -2.82 9.33
N ASP A 77 -14.05 -3.62 8.93
CA ASP A 77 -13.34 -4.56 9.83
C ASP A 77 -12.68 -3.85 11.03
N PHE A 78 -12.25 -2.59 10.86
CA PHE A 78 -11.69 -1.82 11.98
C PHE A 78 -12.76 -1.42 12.98
N LYS A 79 -13.96 -1.08 12.51
CA LYS A 79 -15.10 -0.74 13.38
C LYS A 79 -15.56 -1.92 14.21
N GLU A 80 -15.43 -3.12 13.67
CA GLU A 80 -15.78 -4.39 14.32
C GLU A 80 -14.62 -5.01 15.12
N ALA A 81 -13.50 -4.30 15.26
CA ALA A 81 -12.35 -4.81 15.99
C ALA A 81 -12.72 -5.14 17.46
N PRO A 82 -12.25 -6.26 18.03
CA PRO A 82 -12.60 -6.67 19.40
C PRO A 82 -12.23 -5.65 20.49
N SER A 83 -11.29 -4.76 20.19
CA SER A 83 -10.86 -3.69 21.08
C SER A 83 -10.49 -2.47 20.24
N LEU A 84 -11.18 -1.36 20.48
CA LEU A 84 -10.78 -0.04 20.02
C LEU A 84 -10.10 0.67 21.19
N LEU A 85 -8.83 1.05 21.01
CA LEU A 85 -8.14 1.89 21.98
C LEU A 85 -8.69 3.32 21.88
N LEU A 86 -8.64 4.05 22.99
CA LEU A 86 -9.02 5.46 23.05
C LEU A 86 -8.34 6.25 21.92
N ASN A 87 -9.08 7.18 21.33
CA ASN A 87 -8.53 8.10 20.33
C ASN A 87 -7.29 8.79 20.91
N GLY A 88 -6.21 8.79 20.11
CA GLY A 88 -4.99 9.50 20.44
C GLY A 88 -5.09 11.00 20.18
N ASN A 89 -3.94 11.66 20.16
CA ASN A 89 -3.82 13.07 19.80
C ASN A 89 -4.25 13.32 18.35
N GLU A 90 -4.55 14.58 18.02
CA GLU A 90 -4.81 14.99 16.64
C GLU A 90 -3.61 14.66 15.75
N VAL A 91 -3.86 14.19 14.53
CA VAL A 91 -2.80 13.86 13.58
C VAL A 91 -1.87 15.05 13.30
N GLY A 92 -2.42 16.27 13.27
CA GLY A 92 -1.65 17.50 13.11
C GLY A 92 -0.61 17.67 14.23
N ASP A 93 -1.03 17.49 15.48
CA ASP A 93 -0.15 17.58 16.65
C ASP A 93 0.92 16.49 16.64
N ILE A 94 0.56 15.26 16.29
CA ILE A 94 1.51 14.14 16.18
C ILE A 94 2.58 14.46 15.13
N MET A 95 2.15 14.94 13.95
CA MET A 95 3.06 15.31 12.87
C MET A 95 3.99 16.45 13.29
N MET A 96 3.44 17.53 13.86
CA MET A 96 4.23 18.68 14.29
C MET A 96 5.24 18.29 15.38
N HIS A 97 4.82 17.49 16.36
CA HIS A 97 5.71 16.99 17.41
C HIS A 97 6.86 16.13 16.84
N ASP A 98 6.59 15.26 15.87
CA ASP A 98 7.62 14.48 15.19
C ASP A 98 8.59 15.36 14.38
N LEU A 99 8.07 16.40 13.71
CA LEU A 99 8.88 17.37 12.98
C LEU A 99 9.79 18.15 13.93
N GLU A 100 9.24 18.67 15.03
CA GLU A 100 9.98 19.42 16.04
C GLU A 100 11.11 18.59 16.66
N LYS A 101 10.83 17.32 16.96
CA LYS A 101 11.82 16.38 17.48
C LYS A 101 12.93 16.07 16.47
N ALA A 102 12.64 16.11 15.18
CA ALA A 102 13.65 15.92 14.14
C ALA A 102 14.57 17.14 14.02
N MET A 103 14.12 18.35 14.37
CA MET A 103 14.92 19.57 14.22
C MET A 103 16.17 19.58 15.13
N PRO A 104 17.29 20.17 14.65
CA PRO A 104 17.50 20.80 13.35
C PRO A 104 17.88 19.80 12.24
N ASN A 105 17.87 18.50 12.52
CA ASN A 105 18.36 17.50 11.59
C ASN A 105 17.34 17.30 10.44
N PRO A 106 17.81 17.25 9.18
CA PRO A 106 16.94 16.90 8.07
C PRO A 106 16.33 15.51 8.26
N ILE A 107 15.02 15.40 8.00
CA ILE A 107 14.33 14.12 7.96
C ILE A 107 14.95 13.29 6.85
N LYS A 108 15.57 12.17 7.22
CA LYS A 108 16.16 11.25 6.26
C LYS A 108 15.05 10.46 5.58
N VAL A 109 14.74 10.81 4.34
CA VAL A 109 13.84 10.03 3.49
C VAL A 109 14.51 8.68 3.23
N PRO A 110 13.88 7.55 3.59
CA PRO A 110 14.46 6.23 3.35
C PRO A 110 14.66 5.96 1.86
N ASP A 111 15.74 5.26 1.51
CA ASP A 111 15.95 4.75 0.16
C ASP A 111 14.83 3.78 -0.20
N VAL A 112 13.99 4.18 -1.14
CA VAL A 112 12.80 3.41 -1.56
C VAL A 112 13.16 2.08 -2.18
N THR A 113 14.38 1.88 -2.69
CA THR A 113 14.82 0.60 -3.25
C THR A 113 15.10 -0.44 -2.16
N LYS A 114 15.38 0.01 -0.93
CA LYS A 114 15.70 -0.83 0.23
C LYS A 114 14.55 -0.94 1.23
N THR A 115 13.67 0.05 1.23
CA THR A 115 12.66 0.22 2.28
C THR A 115 11.22 0.24 1.78
N ARG A 116 11.00 -0.09 0.49
CA ARG A 116 9.66 -0.13 -0.11
C ARG A 116 8.71 -0.95 0.77
N ARG A 117 7.55 -0.37 1.07
CA ARG A 117 6.53 -0.98 1.93
C ARG A 117 5.33 -1.50 1.15
N ILE A 118 5.03 -0.93 -0.01
CA ILE A 118 3.96 -1.41 -0.88
C ILE A 118 4.62 -1.79 -2.21
N ILE A 119 4.59 -3.07 -2.52
CA ILE A 119 5.33 -3.67 -3.63
C ILE A 119 4.32 -4.29 -4.60
N ASN A 120 4.27 -3.74 -5.80
CA ASN A 120 3.54 -4.34 -6.91
C ASN A 120 4.44 -5.39 -7.58
N CYS A 121 4.10 -6.68 -7.44
CA CYS A 121 4.87 -7.80 -7.96
C CYS A 121 4.96 -7.86 -9.50
N ALA A 122 4.10 -7.11 -10.20
CA ALA A 122 4.14 -6.95 -11.66
C ALA A 122 5.04 -5.79 -12.11
N ALA A 123 5.58 -4.98 -11.20
CA ALA A 123 6.42 -3.86 -11.56
C ALA A 123 7.82 -4.31 -12.05
N ASP A 124 8.41 -3.51 -12.92
CA ASP A 124 9.72 -3.71 -13.54
C ASP A 124 10.89 -3.68 -12.55
N TYR A 125 10.77 -2.92 -11.46
CA TYR A 125 11.78 -2.82 -10.42
C TYR A 125 11.87 -4.08 -9.52
N VAL A 126 10.95 -5.04 -9.67
CA VAL A 126 10.92 -6.27 -8.87
C VAL A 126 11.90 -7.30 -9.46
N SER A 127 13.01 -7.52 -8.77
CA SER A 127 14.03 -8.50 -9.15
C SER A 127 14.10 -9.69 -8.19
N CYS A 128 13.97 -10.91 -8.70
CA CYS A 128 14.07 -12.13 -7.88
C CYS A 128 15.47 -12.42 -7.35
N ALA A 129 16.49 -11.66 -7.78
CA ALA A 129 17.81 -11.69 -7.15
C ALA A 129 17.83 -10.95 -5.79
N ASN A 130 16.89 -10.05 -5.54
CA ASN A 130 16.79 -9.33 -4.28
C ASN A 130 15.85 -10.09 -3.31
N PRO A 131 16.34 -10.53 -2.14
CA PRO A 131 15.53 -11.28 -1.18
C PRO A 131 14.33 -10.50 -0.64
N LEU A 132 14.35 -9.17 -0.68
CA LEU A 132 13.21 -8.32 -0.34
C LEU A 132 11.96 -8.68 -1.15
N TYR A 133 12.14 -9.12 -2.40
CA TYR A 133 11.07 -9.42 -3.34
C TYR A 133 10.73 -10.91 -3.43
N ALA A 134 11.29 -11.75 -2.55
CA ALA A 134 11.06 -13.19 -2.57
C ALA A 134 9.55 -13.59 -2.60
N PRO A 135 8.62 -12.90 -1.89
CA PRO A 135 7.19 -13.20 -1.99
C PRO A 135 6.62 -13.05 -3.40
N CYS A 136 7.05 -12.03 -4.15
CA CYS A 136 6.64 -11.82 -5.54
C CYS A 136 7.16 -12.89 -6.51
N CYS A 137 8.22 -13.62 -6.14
CA CYS A 137 8.86 -14.61 -6.99
C CYS A 137 8.29 -16.02 -6.78
N LYS A 138 7.79 -16.31 -5.58
CA LYS A 138 7.07 -17.56 -5.28
C LYS A 138 5.79 -17.70 -6.10
N SER A 139 5.04 -16.61 -6.29
CA SER A 139 3.82 -16.61 -7.12
C SER A 139 4.10 -16.84 -8.60
N LYS A 140 5.22 -16.34 -9.14
CA LYS A 140 5.63 -16.55 -10.53
C LYS A 140 6.05 -17.99 -10.85
N GLN A 141 6.59 -18.73 -9.87
CA GLN A 141 7.02 -20.12 -10.06
C GLN A 141 5.86 -21.14 -10.15
N GLY A 142 4.65 -20.77 -9.69
CA GLY A 142 3.44 -21.59 -9.83
C GLY A 142 2.73 -21.45 -11.19
N ALA A 143 2.90 -20.32 -11.88
CA ALA A 143 2.18 -20.02 -13.11
C ALA A 143 2.74 -20.73 -14.36
N SER A 144 3.98 -21.23 -14.32
CA SER A 144 4.63 -21.86 -15.47
C SER A 144 4.25 -23.34 -15.71
N LYS A 145 3.25 -23.88 -14.99
CA LYS A 145 2.78 -25.27 -15.15
C LYS A 145 1.32 -25.41 -15.60
N ALA A 146 0.64 -24.33 -15.97
CA ALA A 146 -0.63 -24.47 -16.68
C ALA A 146 -0.33 -24.89 -18.14
N ALA A 147 -0.53 -26.17 -18.43
CA ALA A 147 -0.48 -26.68 -19.80
C ALA A 147 -1.41 -25.84 -20.70
N PRO A 148 -1.01 -25.53 -21.95
CA PRO A 148 -1.87 -24.81 -22.86
C PRO A 148 -3.22 -25.54 -22.97
N SER A 149 -4.30 -24.81 -22.65
CA SER A 149 -5.66 -25.32 -22.78
C SER A 149 -5.85 -25.83 -24.22
N PRO A 150 -6.29 -27.08 -24.42
CA PRO A 150 -6.49 -27.61 -25.76
C PRO A 150 -7.53 -26.76 -26.49
N SER A 151 -7.16 -26.26 -27.67
CA SER A 151 -8.06 -25.50 -28.54
C SER A 151 -9.34 -26.29 -28.80
N PRO A 152 -10.52 -25.66 -28.70
CA PRO A 152 -11.78 -26.33 -28.99
C PRO A 152 -11.80 -26.78 -30.45
N LYS A 153 -11.97 -28.09 -30.67
CA LYS A 153 -12.19 -28.66 -32.01
C LYS A 153 -13.48 -28.07 -32.58
N PRO A 154 -13.49 -27.56 -33.82
CA PRO A 154 -14.71 -27.10 -34.46
C PRO A 154 -15.68 -28.27 -34.61
N SER A 155 -16.87 -28.13 -34.02
CA SER A 155 -17.93 -29.12 -34.11
C SER A 155 -18.55 -29.03 -35.51
N ALA A 156 -18.41 -30.10 -36.29
CA ALA A 156 -19.07 -30.22 -37.59
C ALA A 156 -20.58 -30.34 -37.38
N ARG A 157 -21.31 -29.28 -37.73
CA ARG A 157 -22.77 -29.32 -37.92
C ARG A 157 -23.07 -30.22 -39.12
N ARG A 158 -23.87 -31.27 -38.90
CA ARG A 158 -24.59 -32.00 -39.96
C ARG A 158 -25.91 -31.31 -40.25
#